data_AF-D3VBZ0-F1
#
_entry.id   AF-D3VBZ0-F1
#
_cell.length_a   1.000
_cell.length_b   1.000
_cell.length_c   1.000
_cell.angle_alpha   90.00
_cell.angle_beta   90.00
_cell.angle_gamma   90.00
#
_symmetry.space_group_name_H-M   'P 1'
#
loop_
_entity.id
_entity.type
_entity.pdbx_description
1 polymer ?
#
loop_
_entity_poly.entity_id
_entity_poly.type
_entity_poly.pdbx_seq_one_letter_code
_entity_poly.pdbx_strand_id
1 'polypeptide(L)' 'MTAELNKLSDKKLKSLHGKERDNIGFFADGAGLSAKASKAGGISWVLPTDLMAKS' A
#
# COMPACT_ATOMS: atom_id res chain seq x y z
N MET A 1 5.71 -8.70 19.36
CA MET A 1 5.96 -9.02 17.93
C MET A 1 6.06 -7.69 17.19
N THR A 2 7.25 -7.34 16.71
CA THR A 2 7.44 -6.17 15.83
C THR A 2 6.81 -6.50 14.48
N ALA A 3 5.77 -5.77 14.09
CA ALA A 3 5.24 -5.89 12.75
C ALA A 3 6.29 -5.32 11.78
N GLU A 4 6.86 -6.18 10.94
CA GLU A 4 7.85 -5.78 9.94
C GLU A 4 7.24 -4.83 8.89
N LEU A 5 8.00 -3.81 8.49
CA LEU A 5 7.64 -2.73 7.55
C LEU A 5 8.43 -2.89 6.24
N ASN A 6 8.01 -2.21 5.15
CA ASN A 6 8.68 -2.20 3.84
C ASN A 6 8.74 -3.58 3.16
N LYS A 7 7.65 -4.35 3.24
CA LYS A 7 7.54 -5.65 2.57
C LYS A 7 7.38 -5.52 1.06
N LEU A 8 6.97 -4.35 0.55
CA LEU A 8 6.89 -4.07 -0.87
C LEU A 8 8.23 -3.55 -1.39
N SER A 9 8.74 -4.22 -2.41
CA SER A 9 9.90 -3.73 -3.15
C SER A 9 9.51 -2.63 -4.14
N ASP A 10 10.47 -1.76 -4.45
CA ASP A 10 10.33 -0.75 -5.50
C ASP A 10 9.95 -1.36 -6.85
N LYS A 11 10.45 -2.56 -7.15
CA LYS A 11 10.10 -3.29 -8.36
C LYS A 11 8.60 -3.59 -8.41
N LYS A 12 8.01 -3.97 -7.28
CA LYS A 12 6.57 -4.19 -7.18
C LYS A 12 5.83 -2.88 -7.34
N LEU A 13 6.20 -1.81 -6.64
CA LEU A 13 5.56 -0.49 -6.73
C LEU A 13 5.60 0.06 -8.17
N LYS A 14 6.74 -0.03 -8.85
CA LYS A 14 6.87 0.36 -10.26
C LYS A 14 5.99 -0.46 -11.19
N SER A 15 5.80 -1.76 -10.91
CA SER A 15 4.88 -2.60 -11.68
C SER A 15 3.40 -2.25 -11.46
N LEU A 16 3.08 -1.61 -10.34
CA LEU A 16 1.74 -1.16 -9.99
C LEU A 16 1.44 0.23 -10.58
N HIS A 17 2.43 1.11 -10.59
CA HIS A 17 2.30 2.49 -11.02
C HIS A 17 2.04 2.60 -12.53
N GLY A 18 1.09 3.46 -12.91
CA GLY A 18 0.74 3.74 -14.31
C GLY A 18 0.05 2.58 -15.03
N LYS A 19 -0.26 1.48 -14.34
CA LYS A 19 -1.02 0.37 -14.92
C LYS A 19 -2.50 0.47 -14.57
N GLU A 20 -3.31 0.58 -15.61
CA GLU A 20 -4.76 0.53 -15.49
C GLU A 20 -5.20 -0.86 -15.01
N ARG A 21 -6.24 -0.89 -14.17
CA ARG A 21 -6.79 -2.11 -13.56
C ARG A 21 -8.31 -2.00 -13.44
N ASP A 22 -8.98 -3.14 -13.59
CA ASP A 22 -10.44 -3.23 -13.46
C ASP A 22 -10.93 -2.84 -12.06
N ASN A 23 -10.10 -3.07 -11.04
CA ASN A 23 -10.42 -2.88 -9.63
C ASN A 23 -9.29 -2.20 -8.86
N ILE A 24 -9.66 -1.58 -7.74
CA ILE A 24 -8.72 -1.05 -6.76
C ILE A 24 -8.02 -2.24 -6.08
N GLY A 25 -6.70 -2.18 -6.00
CA GLY A 25 -5.88 -3.20 -5.32
C GLY A 25 -5.27 -2.66 -4.03
N PHE A 26 -5.22 -3.49 -2.99
CA PHE A 26 -4.51 -3.22 -1.75
C PHE A 26 -3.35 -4.20 -1.59
N PHE A 27 -2.16 -3.66 -1.33
CA PHE A 27 -0.93 -4.45 -1.18
C PHE A 27 -0.32 -4.12 0.17
N ALA A 28 -0.26 -5.11 1.06
CA ALA A 28 0.29 -4.92 2.40
C ALA A 28 1.79 -4.64 2.34
N ASP A 29 2.22 -3.57 3.01
CA ASP A 29 3.62 -3.22 3.21
C ASP A 29 4.12 -3.54 4.63
N GLY A 30 3.18 -3.87 5.52
CA GLY A 30 3.46 -4.30 6.88
C GLY A 30 3.10 -3.25 7.93
N ALA A 31 3.08 -3.63 9.20
CA ALA A 31 2.66 -2.77 10.31
C ALA A 31 1.31 -2.02 10.10
N GLY A 32 0.39 -2.61 9.35
CA GLY A 32 -0.89 -1.99 8.99
C GLY A 32 -0.83 -1.05 7.78
N LEU A 33 0.36 -0.68 7.29
CA LEU A 33 0.54 0.10 6.07
C LEU A 33 0.23 -0.75 4.84
N SER A 34 -0.52 -0.19 3.90
CA SER A 34 -0.80 -0.79 2.60
C SER A 34 -0.69 0.23 1.47
N ALA A 35 -0.14 -0.19 0.34
CA ALA A 35 -0.22 0.55 -0.91
C ALA A 35 -1.58 0.28 -1.58
N LYS A 36 -2.34 1.34 -1.85
CA LYS A 36 -3.56 1.31 -2.66
C LYS A 36 -3.22 1.67 -4.10
N ALA A 37 -3.44 0.75 -5.03
CA ALA A 37 -3.38 1.01 -6.46
C ALA A 37 -4.80 1.30 -6.99
N SER A 38 -5.00 2.48 -7.57
CA SER A 38 -6.26 2.89 -8.19
C SER A 38 -6.49 2.23 -9.56
N LYS A 39 -7.73 2.29 -10.05
CA LYS A 39 -8.07 1.82 -11.39
C LYS A 39 -7.26 2.53 -12.49
N ALA A 40 -7.01 3.83 -12.34
CA ALA A 40 -6.22 4.63 -13.28
C ALA A 40 -4.69 4.48 -13.11
N GLY A 41 -4.21 3.57 -12.25
CA GLY A 41 -2.78 3.30 -12.07
C GLY A 41 -2.03 4.23 -11.11
N GLY A 42 -2.71 5.17 -10.47
CA GLY A 42 -2.13 5.95 -9.36
C GLY A 42 -1.94 5.10 -8.09
N ILE A 43 -0.88 5.37 -7.33
CA ILE A 43 -0.57 4.72 -6.05
C ILE A 43 -0.75 5.72 -4.91
N SER A 44 -1.32 5.26 -3.80
CA SER A 44 -1.47 6.02 -2.54
C SER A 44 -1.25 5.10 -1.34
N TRP A 45 -0.91 5.66 -0.18
CA TRP A 45 -0.69 4.89 1.05
C TRP A 45 -1.92 4.95 1.95
N VAL A 46 -2.25 3.81 2.56
CA VAL A 46 -3.36 3.67 3.51
C VAL A 46 -2.82 3.09 4.80
N LEU A 47 -3.15 3.76 5.91
CA LEU A 47 -2.84 3.36 7.27
C LEU A 47 -4.15 3.15 8.03
N PRO A 48 -4.23 2.20 8.98
CA PRO A 48 -5.41 2.02 9.82
C PRO A 48 -5.54 3.21 10.76
N THR A 49 -6.77 3.70 10.94
CA THR A 49 -7.07 4.84 11.82
C THR A 49 -6.72 4.57 13.29
N ASP A 50 -6.82 3.31 13.74
CA ASP A 50 -6.43 2.90 15.10
C ASP A 50 -4.92 3.04 15.38
N LEU A 51 -4.11 3.11 14.31
CA LEU A 51 -2.67 3.34 14.41
C LEU A 51 -2.34 4.84 14.53
N MET A 52 -3.23 5.73 14.10
CA MET A 52 -3.03 7.18 14.18
C MET A 52 -3.47 7.77 15.53
N ALA A 53 -4.28 7.04 16.31
CA ALA A 53 -4.80 7.50 17.61
C ALA A 53 -3.83 7.32 18.80
N LYS A 54 -2.55 7.00 18.55
CA LYS A 54 -1.54 6.72 19.60
C LYS A 54 -0.26 7.57 19.52
N SER A 55 -0.26 8.70 18.79
CA SER A 55 0.88 9.64 18.82
C SER A 55 0.71 10.72 19.88
#